data_AF-A0A7K2JXD7-F1
#
_entry.id   AF-A0A7K2JXD7-F1
#
_cell.length_a   1.000
_cell.length_b   1.000
_cell.length_c   1.000
_cell.angle_alpha   90.00
_cell.angle_beta   90.00
_cell.angle_gamma   90.00
#
_symmetry.space_group_name_H-M   'P 1'
#
loop_
_entity.id
_entity.type
_entity.pdbx_description
1 polymer ?
#
loop_
_entity_poly.entity_id
_entity_poly.type
_entity_poly.pdbx_seq_one_letter_code
_entity_poly.pdbx_strand_id
1 'polypeptide(L)'
;MMASQLDKIAPGTTRVRTVPVTRDDRRRTWVVLDDAAGRPVAAGLDAHRAAYGLVQRAFPLADWSVPRSYDARTGVLAVDEPTAPAELGLDTATEARQ
;
A
#
# COMPACT_ATOMS: atom_id res chain seq x y z
N MET A 1 4.96 -19.95 -5.39
CA MET A 1 4.48 -19.04 -4.33
C MET A 1 4.39 -17.62 -4.87
N MET A 2 3.46 -16.83 -4.34
CA MET A 2 3.21 -15.45 -4.75
C MET A 2 4.45 -14.54 -4.62
N ALA A 3 5.25 -14.72 -3.56
CA ALA A 3 6.49 -13.97 -3.35
C ALA A 3 7.47 -14.09 -4.53
N SER A 4 7.68 -15.30 -5.03
CA SER A 4 8.55 -15.54 -6.19
C SER A 4 7.99 -14.94 -7.49
N GLN A 5 6.67 -14.79 -7.61
CA GLN A 5 6.05 -14.13 -8.77
C GLN A 5 6.18 -12.61 -8.66
N LEU A 6 6.04 -12.04 -7.45
CA LEU A 6 6.29 -10.62 -7.21
C LEU A 6 7.75 -10.26 -7.48
N ASP A 7 8.70 -11.09 -7.03
CA ASP A 7 10.12 -10.86 -7.28
C ASP A 7 10.45 -10.86 -8.78
N LYS A 8 9.78 -11.69 -9.59
CA LYS A 8 9.90 -11.65 -11.06
C LYS A 8 9.29 -10.39 -11.69
N ILE A 9 8.24 -9.84 -11.09
CA ILE A 9 7.53 -8.64 -11.60
C ILE A 9 8.31 -7.37 -11.27
N ALA A 10 8.77 -7.27 -10.02
CA ALA A 10 9.51 -6.13 -9.49
C ALA A 10 10.46 -6.64 -8.40
N PRO A 11 11.72 -6.94 -8.76
CA PRO A 11 12.70 -7.51 -7.84
C PRO A 11 12.84 -6.70 -6.55
N GLY A 12 12.91 -7.42 -5.42
CA GLY A 12 13.01 -6.78 -4.10
C GLY A 12 11.70 -6.28 -3.50
N THR A 13 10.57 -6.43 -4.20
CA THR A 13 9.24 -6.12 -3.63
C THR A 13 8.89 -7.10 -2.53
N THR A 14 8.65 -6.58 -1.32
CA THR A 14 8.17 -7.38 -0.18
C THR A 14 6.78 -6.99 0.28
N ARG A 15 6.30 -5.79 -0.10
CA ARG A 15 4.97 -5.31 0.22
C ARG A 15 4.32 -4.66 -0.99
N VAL A 16 3.02 -4.89 -1.15
CA VAL A 16 2.19 -4.25 -2.18
C VAL A 16 1.07 -3.50 -1.47
N ARG A 17 1.06 -2.17 -1.58
CA ARG A 17 -0.03 -1.32 -1.09
C ARG A 17 -0.92 -0.89 -2.24
N THR A 18 -2.23 -0.93 -2.03
CA THR A 18 -3.21 -0.50 -3.02
C THR A 18 -4.13 0.53 -2.38
N VAL A 19 -4.24 1.69 -2.98
CA VAL A 19 -5.10 2.77 -2.51
C VAL A 19 -6.11 3.11 -3.61
N PRO A 20 -7.42 2.90 -3.38
CA PRO A 20 -8.43 3.37 -4.32
C PRO A 20 -8.44 4.89 -4.32
N VAL A 21 -8.33 5.49 -5.51
CA VAL A 21 -8.32 6.94 -5.71
C VAL A 21 -9.34 7.31 -6.77
N THR A 22 -9.94 8.49 -6.63
CA THR A 22 -10.78 9.08 -7.68
C THR A 22 -9.93 10.05 -8.48
N ARG A 23 -9.87 9.83 -9.79
CA ARG A 23 -9.15 10.71 -10.73
C ARG A 23 -10.00 10.88 -11.98
N ASP A 24 -10.28 12.12 -12.36
CA ASP A 24 -11.11 12.47 -13.52
C ASP A 24 -12.50 11.79 -13.46
N ASP A 25 -13.16 11.87 -12.29
CA ASP A 25 -14.44 11.20 -11.97
C ASP A 25 -14.46 9.69 -12.17
N ARG A 26 -13.29 9.06 -12.31
CA ARG A 26 -13.13 7.62 -12.45
C ARG A 26 -12.38 7.04 -11.27
N ARG A 27 -12.90 5.93 -10.76
CA ARG A 27 -12.20 5.13 -9.75
C ARG A 27 -10.97 4.47 -10.40
N ARG A 28 -9.82 4.67 -9.78
CA ARG A 28 -8.56 4.04 -10.13
C ARG A 28 -7.93 3.47 -8.86
N THR A 29 -6.91 2.64 -9.03
CA THR A 29 -6.12 2.12 -7.92
C THR A 29 -4.70 2.62 -8.07
N TRP A 30 -4.24 3.38 -7.08
CA TRP A 30 -2.83 3.68 -6.90
C TRP A 30 -2.15 2.46 -6.26
N VAL A 31 -1.01 2.05 -6.79
CA VAL A 31 -0.28 0.86 -6.34
C VAL A 31 1.12 1.30 -5.97
N VAL A 32 1.59 0.87 -4.80
CA VAL A 32 2.97 1.09 -4.35
C VAL A 32 3.61 -0.26 -4.06
N LEU A 33 4.81 -0.45 -4.57
CA LEU A 33 5.64 -1.62 -4.32
C LEU A 33 6.75 -1.18 -3.36
N ASP A 34 6.86 -1.81 -2.19
CA ASP A 34 7.86 -1.46 -1.19
C ASP A 34 8.83 -2.62 -0.93
N ASP A 35 10.09 -2.29 -0.67
CA ASP A 35 11.13 -3.20 -0.22
C ASP A 35 10.91 -3.61 1.26
N ALA A 36 11.81 -4.46 1.78
CA ALA A 36 11.73 -4.94 3.16
C ALA A 36 11.87 -3.82 4.21
N ALA A 37 12.44 -2.67 3.82
CA ALA A 37 12.61 -1.49 4.66
C ALA A 37 11.45 -0.49 4.51
N GLY A 38 10.42 -0.82 3.71
CA GLY A 38 9.29 0.07 3.45
C GLY A 38 9.60 1.20 2.46
N ARG A 39 10.69 1.10 1.70
CA ARG A 39 11.05 2.08 0.68
C ARG A 39 10.44 1.69 -0.66
N PRO A 40 9.96 2.66 -1.47
CA PRO A 40 9.42 2.36 -2.78
C PRO A 40 10.46 1.68 -3.70
N VAL A 41 10.05 0.61 -4.35
CA VAL A 41 10.81 -0.07 -5.40
C VAL A 41 10.60 0.67 -6.72
N ALA A 42 11.69 1.03 -7.39
CA ALA A 42 11.63 1.62 -8.71
C ALA A 42 11.14 0.59 -9.74
N ALA A 43 9.90 0.75 -10.23
CA ALA A 43 9.29 -0.15 -11.18
C ALA A 43 8.41 0.60 -12.19
N GLY A 44 8.30 0.05 -13.41
CA GLY A 44 7.45 0.62 -14.45
C GLY A 44 5.95 0.43 -14.17
N LEU A 45 5.11 1.11 -14.96
CA LEU A 45 3.65 1.01 -14.84
C LEU A 45 3.13 -0.42 -15.01
N ASP A 46 3.72 -1.19 -15.94
CA ASP A 46 3.30 -2.57 -16.19
C ASP A 46 3.60 -3.49 -15.01
N ALA A 47 4.71 -3.27 -14.31
CA ALA A 47 5.03 -4.00 -13.09
C ALA A 47 4.01 -3.73 -11.97
N HIS A 48 3.61 -2.47 -11.79
CA HIS A 48 2.56 -2.11 -10.83
C HIS A 48 1.22 -2.77 -11.17
N ARG A 49 0.83 -2.77 -12.45
CA ARG A 49 -0.40 -3.45 -12.92
C ARG A 49 -0.32 -4.96 -12.73
N ALA A 50 0.81 -5.58 -13.06
CA ALA A 50 1.02 -7.01 -12.92
C ALA A 50 0.98 -7.43 -11.45
N ALA A 51 1.64 -6.67 -10.56
CA ALA A 51 1.62 -6.89 -9.12
C ALA A 51 0.19 -6.78 -8.57
N TYR A 52 -0.53 -5.72 -8.91
CA TYR A 52 -1.93 -5.56 -8.49
C TYR A 52 -2.82 -6.71 -8.98
N GLY A 53 -2.72 -7.07 -10.25
CA GLY A 53 -3.49 -8.19 -10.81
C GLY A 53 -3.14 -9.52 -10.16
N LEU A 54 -1.87 -9.73 -9.78
CA LEU A 54 -1.45 -10.92 -9.03
C LEU A 54 -2.12 -10.95 -7.65
N VAL A 55 -2.11 -9.83 -6.91
CA VAL A 55 -2.74 -9.75 -5.58
C VAL A 55 -4.26 -9.92 -5.66
N GLN A 56 -4.93 -9.27 -6.60
CA GLN A 56 -6.36 -9.44 -6.80
C GLN A 56 -6.76 -10.90 -7.09
N ARG A 57 -6.00 -11.59 -7.94
CA ARG A 57 -6.30 -13.00 -8.27
C ARG A 57 -6.10 -13.95 -7.09
N ALA A 58 -5.17 -13.63 -6.18
CA ALA A 58 -4.97 -14.44 -4.98
C ALA A 58 -6.03 -14.20 -3.91
N PHE A 59 -6.63 -13.00 -3.88
CA PHE A 59 -7.63 -12.60 -2.90
C PHE A 59 -8.91 -12.07 -3.59
N PRO A 60 -9.64 -12.93 -4.32
CA PRO A 60 -10.79 -12.50 -5.11
C PRO A 60 -11.97 -11.99 -4.26
N LEU A 61 -12.05 -12.39 -2.99
CA LEU A 61 -13.11 -12.00 -2.05
C LEU A 61 -12.76 -10.76 -1.21
N ALA A 62 -11.57 -10.18 -1.39
CA ALA A 62 -11.19 -8.98 -0.66
C ALA A 62 -11.98 -7.76 -1.15
N ASP A 63 -12.36 -6.88 -0.23
CA ASP A 63 -12.91 -5.59 -0.60
C ASP A 63 -11.78 -4.65 -1.06
N TRP A 64 -11.70 -4.45 -2.38
CA TRP A 64 -10.78 -3.53 -3.06
C TRP A 64 -11.26 -2.08 -3.06
N SER A 65 -12.40 -1.82 -2.41
CA SER A 65 -12.95 -0.49 -2.28
C SER A 65 -12.25 0.36 -1.21
N VAL A 66 -11.43 -0.28 -0.37
CA VAL A 66 -10.64 0.32 0.71
C VAL A 66 -9.14 0.13 0.45
N PRO A 67 -8.27 0.93 1.09
CA PRO A 67 -6.83 0.70 1.05
C PRO A 67 -6.46 -0.70 1.57
N ARG A 68 -5.51 -1.37 0.92
CA ARG A 68 -5.03 -2.71 1.29
C ARG A 68 -3.52 -2.79 1.26
N SER A 69 -2.96 -3.63 2.12
CA SER A 69 -1.53 -3.92 2.19
C SER A 69 -1.33 -5.43 2.19
N TYR A 70 -0.60 -5.94 1.20
CA TYR A 70 -0.18 -7.33 1.10
C TYR A 70 1.30 -7.44 1.47
N ASP A 71 1.63 -8.31 2.43
CA ASP A 71 3.01 -8.60 2.81
C ASP A 71 3.45 -9.96 2.24
N ALA A 72 4.37 -9.95 1.28
CA ALA A 72 4.82 -11.15 0.59
C ALA A 72 5.64 -12.11 1.46
N ARG A 73 6.15 -11.64 2.61
CA ARG A 73 6.93 -12.46 3.54
C ARG A 73 6.03 -13.33 4.41
N THR A 74 4.84 -12.82 4.73
CA THR A 74 3.85 -13.50 5.59
C THR A 74 2.68 -14.07 4.79
N GLY A 75 2.45 -13.59 3.57
CA GLY A 75 1.29 -13.93 2.76
C GLY A 75 -0.01 -13.26 3.24
N VAL A 76 0.07 -12.30 4.16
CA VAL A 76 -1.10 -11.66 4.77
C VAL A 76 -1.55 -10.45 3.94
N LEU A 77 -2.84 -10.37 3.67
CA LEU A 77 -3.53 -9.19 3.15
C LEU A 77 -4.35 -8.54 4.28
N ALA A 78 -4.10 -7.26 4.55
CA ALA A 78 -4.81 -6.47 5.56
C ALA A 78 -5.37 -5.18 4.96
N VAL A 79 -6.29 -4.53 5.68
CA VAL A 79 -6.67 -3.13 5.39
C VAL A 79 -5.48 -2.24 5.73
N ASP A 80 -5.12 -1.34 4.81
CA ASP A 80 -4.07 -0.35 5.02
C ASP A 80 -4.67 0.90 5.66
N GLU A 81 -5.11 0.76 6.92
CA GLU A 81 -5.64 1.90 7.66
C GLU A 81 -4.48 2.86 7.99
N PRO A 82 -4.62 4.17 7.73
CA PRO A 82 -3.67 5.13 8.24
C PRO A 82 -3.70 5.04 9.76
N THR A 83 -2.66 4.48 10.36
CA THR A 83 -2.44 4.61 11.79
C THR A 83 -2.30 6.10 12.03
N ALA A 84 -3.27 6.70 12.73
CA ALA A 84 -3.12 8.06 13.20
C ALA A 84 -1.75 8.16 13.88
N PRO A 85 -0.90 9.15 13.55
CA PRO A 85 0.28 9.38 14.36
C PRO A 85 -0.23 9.50 15.79
N ALA A 86 0.35 8.71 16.72
CA ALA A 86 0.04 8.85 18.14
C ALA A 86 -0.01 10.34 18.44
N GLU A 87 -1.13 10.83 19.00
CA GLU A 87 -1.40 12.26 19.19
C GLU A 87 -0.09 12.96 19.50
N LEU A 88 0.45 13.67 18.50
CA LEU A 88 1.62 14.50 18.73
C LEU A 88 1.09 15.47 19.77
N GLY A 89 1.60 15.40 21.00
CA GLY A 89 1.12 16.16 22.16
C GLY A 89 1.25 17.65 21.92
N LEU A 90 0.42 18.19 21.04
CA LEU A 90 0.21 19.59 20.76
C LEU A 90 -0.76 20.08 21.82
N ASP A 91 -0.33 19.97 23.08
CA ASP A 91 -0.90 20.76 24.14
C ASP A 91 -0.70 22.21 23.70
N THR A 92 -1.83 22.83 23.35
CA THR A 92 -1.95 24.25 23.07
C THR A 92 -1.25 25.03 24.16
N ALA A 93 -0.02 25.48 23.88
CA ALA A 93 0.64 26.51 24.65
C ALA A 93 -0.22 27.77 24.49
N THR A 94 -1.11 27.96 25.46
CA THR A 94 -1.91 29.16 25.60
C THR A 94 -0.94 30.34 25.69
N GLU A 95 -1.01 31.25 24.73
CA GLU A 95 -0.34 32.54 24.77
C GLU A 95 -0.70 33.23 26.10
N ALA A 96 0.23 33.25 27.04
CA ALA A 96 0.19 34.19 28.14
C ALA A 96 0.79 35.51 27.64
N ARG A 97 -0.09 36.40 27.15
CA ARG A 97 0.22 37.83 27.07
C ARG A 97 0.41 38.35 28.50
N GLN A 98 1.57 38.94 28.77
CA GLN A 98 1.75 39.99 29.77
C GLN A 98 2.46 41.16 29.11
#